data_AF-A0A6J1W7L9-F1
#
_entry.id   AF-A0A6J1W7L9-F1
#
_cell.length_a   1.000
_cell.length_b   1.000
_cell.length_c   1.000
_cell.angle_alpha   90.00
_cell.angle_beta   90.00
_cell.angle_gamma   90.00
#
_symmetry.space_group_name_H-M   'P 1'
#
loop_
_entity.id
_entity.type
_entity.pdbx_description
1 polymer ?
#
loop_
_entity_poly.entity_id
_entity_poly.type
_entity_poly.pdbx_seq_one_letter_code
_entity_poly.pdbx_strand_id
1 'polypeptide(L)'
;CGSGDGSGSGDAIECERDSCRKYGGSWDEDMEDDRCVCDYTCGTVPQNLVCGSDGVAYANECELKKSRCEKRQDIYVASQGPCQGVPTLPSSSPELLHCSKTVYGCCPDNMTLALGVGSAGCPSTCHCNPYGSYGGSCDPSIGQCSCKPGVGGLKCDRCEPGFWNFRGIITDRKSGCT
;
A
#
# COMPACT_ATOMS: atom_id res chain seq x y z
N CYS A 1 -3.66 -7.80 -43.17
CA CYS A 1 -2.37 -7.22 -42.69
C CYS A 1 -1.56 -8.29 -41.99
N GLY A 2 -0.58 -8.86 -42.71
CA GLY A 2 0.16 -10.05 -42.32
C GLY A 2 -0.15 -11.23 -43.24
N SER A 3 0.78 -11.46 -44.17
CA SER A 3 0.95 -12.57 -45.10
C SER A 3 -0.03 -12.65 -46.29
N GLY A 4 0.40 -12.12 -47.45
CA GLY A 4 -0.21 -12.39 -48.74
C GLY A 4 0.25 -11.44 -49.84
N ASP A 5 1.01 -11.96 -50.79
CA ASP A 5 1.56 -11.31 -51.98
C ASP A 5 0.49 -10.57 -52.82
N GLY A 6 0.75 -9.32 -53.18
CA GLY A 6 -0.11 -8.59 -54.11
C GLY A 6 0.31 -7.14 -54.29
N SER A 7 0.87 -6.83 -55.46
CA SER A 7 1.12 -5.46 -55.93
C SER A 7 -0.19 -4.66 -55.93
N GLY A 8 -0.29 -3.64 -55.08
CA GLY A 8 -1.42 -2.72 -55.03
C GLY A 8 -1.12 -1.56 -54.10
N SER A 9 -0.94 -0.38 -54.68
CA SER A 9 -0.75 0.88 -53.96
C SER A 9 -2.05 1.27 -53.24
N GLY A 10 -2.03 1.26 -51.92
CA GLY A 10 -3.06 1.77 -51.01
C GLY A 10 -3.28 0.83 -49.81
N ASP A 11 -3.37 1.24 -48.55
CA ASP A 11 -3.18 2.52 -47.87
C ASP A 11 -2.88 2.16 -46.40
N ALA A 12 -1.88 2.78 -45.76
CA ALA A 12 -1.61 2.56 -44.33
C ALA A 12 -2.88 2.72 -43.45
N ILE A 13 -3.80 3.56 -43.92
CA ILE A 13 -5.13 3.85 -43.39
C ILE A 13 -6.03 2.60 -43.30
N GLU A 14 -6.00 1.68 -44.27
CA GLU A 14 -6.81 0.46 -44.21
C GLU A 14 -6.33 -0.51 -43.13
N CYS A 15 -5.01 -0.59 -42.92
CA CYS A 15 -4.42 -1.40 -41.87
C CYS A 15 -4.77 -0.85 -40.48
N GLU A 16 -4.74 0.46 -40.30
CA GLU A 16 -5.12 1.12 -39.05
C GLU A 16 -6.62 0.98 -38.77
N ARG A 17 -7.46 1.07 -39.81
CA ARG A 17 -8.91 0.83 -39.74
C ARG A 17 -9.23 -0.59 -39.30
N ASP A 18 -8.59 -1.58 -39.93
CA ASP A 18 -8.80 -3.00 -39.60
C ASP A 18 -8.29 -3.32 -38.18
N SER A 19 -7.13 -2.77 -37.82
CA SER A 19 -6.55 -2.87 -36.48
C SER A 19 -7.46 -2.24 -35.41
N CYS A 20 -8.04 -1.06 -35.67
CA CYS A 20 -9.00 -0.43 -34.76
C CYS A 20 -10.22 -1.31 -34.51
N ARG A 21 -10.83 -1.84 -35.59
CA ARG A 21 -11.98 -2.74 -35.51
C ARG A 21 -11.64 -4.04 -34.79
N LYS A 22 -10.42 -4.56 -35.01
CA LYS A 22 -9.91 -5.76 -34.34
C LYS A 22 -9.88 -5.61 -32.83
N TYR A 23 -9.46 -4.45 -32.32
CA TYR A 23 -9.39 -4.17 -30.88
C TYR A 23 -10.70 -3.67 -30.27
N GLY A 24 -11.77 -3.57 -31.07
CA GLY A 24 -13.10 -3.20 -30.60
C GLY A 24 -13.36 -1.68 -30.59
N GLY A 25 -12.63 -0.91 -31.39
CA GLY A 25 -12.91 0.51 -31.64
C GLY A 25 -13.76 0.72 -32.89
N SER A 26 -14.47 1.84 -32.93
CA SER A 26 -15.12 2.36 -34.12
C SER A 26 -14.17 3.28 -34.86
N TRP A 27 -14.17 3.19 -36.19
CA TRP A 27 -13.33 4.03 -37.02
C TRP A 27 -14.09 5.27 -37.45
N ASP A 28 -13.58 6.44 -37.08
CA ASP A 28 -14.09 7.73 -37.50
C ASP A 28 -13.25 8.24 -38.67
N GLU A 29 -13.90 8.47 -39.81
CA GLU A 29 -13.24 8.96 -41.02
C GLU A 29 -13.06 10.48 -41.01
N ASP A 30 -13.77 11.18 -40.11
CA ASP A 30 -13.80 12.63 -40.01
C ASP A 30 -12.82 13.17 -38.95
N MET A 31 -12.22 12.30 -38.13
CA MET A 31 -11.16 12.64 -37.16
C MET A 31 -9.79 12.71 -37.84
N GLU A 32 -9.04 13.80 -37.60
CA GLU A 32 -7.77 14.06 -38.31
C GLU A 32 -6.53 13.47 -37.60
N ASP A 33 -6.61 13.17 -36.28
CA ASP A 33 -5.47 12.73 -35.44
C ASP A 33 -5.68 11.32 -34.84
N ASP A 34 -6.80 11.08 -34.16
CA ASP A 34 -7.13 9.78 -33.54
C ASP A 34 -8.42 9.19 -34.13
N ARG A 35 -8.27 8.50 -35.27
CA ARG A 35 -9.39 7.92 -36.02
C ARG A 35 -10.03 6.69 -35.39
N CYS A 36 -9.43 6.15 -34.32
CA CYS A 36 -9.95 4.99 -33.63
C CYS A 36 -10.61 5.41 -32.31
N VAL A 37 -11.94 5.35 -32.28
CA VAL A 37 -12.75 5.75 -31.14
C VAL A 37 -13.10 4.52 -30.30
N CYS A 38 -12.74 4.56 -29.02
CA CYS A 38 -13.02 3.52 -28.03
C CYS A 38 -14.21 3.92 -27.14
N ASP A 39 -15.42 3.92 -27.70
CA ASP A 39 -16.62 4.31 -26.95
C ASP A 39 -17.14 3.16 -26.07
N TYR A 40 -16.77 3.18 -24.79
CA TYR A 40 -17.19 2.19 -23.80
C TYR A 40 -17.76 2.87 -22.56
N THR A 41 -19.05 2.69 -22.30
CA THR A 41 -19.74 3.16 -21.09
C THR A 41 -19.87 2.04 -20.06
N CYS A 42 -18.79 1.78 -19.31
CA CYS A 42 -18.73 0.64 -18.38
C CYS A 42 -19.25 0.94 -16.96
N GLY A 43 -19.56 2.20 -16.63
CA GLY A 43 -19.99 2.60 -15.27
C GLY A 43 -21.31 2.01 -14.78
N THR A 44 -22.17 1.55 -15.69
CA THR A 44 -23.44 0.86 -15.37
C THR A 44 -23.31 -0.65 -15.38
N VAL A 45 -22.15 -1.18 -15.79
CA VAL A 45 -21.90 -2.62 -15.89
C VAL A 45 -21.52 -3.16 -14.51
N PRO A 46 -22.18 -4.23 -14.01
CA PRO A 46 -21.84 -4.83 -12.74
C PRO A 46 -20.36 -5.20 -12.64
N GLN A 47 -19.76 -4.99 -11.47
CA GLN A 47 -18.36 -5.31 -11.20
C GLN A 47 -18.18 -6.83 -11.03
N ASN A 48 -18.06 -7.53 -12.15
CA ASN A 48 -17.72 -8.95 -12.20
C ASN A 48 -16.23 -9.07 -12.51
N LEU A 49 -15.39 -9.05 -11.48
CA LEU A 49 -13.93 -9.04 -11.60
C LEU A 49 -13.42 -10.15 -12.53
N VAL A 50 -12.56 -9.78 -13.48
CA VAL A 50 -11.91 -10.71 -14.43
C VAL A 50 -10.41 -10.49 -14.50
N CYS A 51 -9.66 -11.54 -14.79
CA CYS A 51 -8.24 -11.45 -15.08
C CYS A 51 -8.01 -11.41 -16.60
N GLY A 52 -7.28 -10.41 -17.07
CA GLY A 52 -6.83 -10.33 -18.46
C GLY A 52 -5.63 -11.25 -18.75
N SER A 53 -5.45 -11.59 -20.02
CA SER A 53 -4.28 -12.31 -20.52
C SER A 53 -2.95 -11.56 -20.35
N ASP A 54 -3.02 -10.25 -20.07
CA ASP A 54 -1.92 -9.37 -19.70
C ASP A 54 -1.54 -9.45 -18.21
N GLY A 55 -2.22 -10.29 -17.42
CA GLY A 55 -1.99 -10.44 -15.99
C GLY A 55 -2.56 -9.29 -15.15
N VAL A 56 -3.38 -8.42 -15.73
CA VAL A 56 -4.04 -7.31 -15.05
C VAL A 56 -5.48 -7.70 -14.71
N ALA A 57 -5.93 -7.36 -13.49
CA ALA A 57 -7.31 -7.55 -13.09
C ALA A 57 -8.18 -6.35 -13.51
N TYR A 58 -9.31 -6.61 -14.15
CA TYR A 58 -10.26 -5.62 -14.63
C TYR A 58 -11.57 -5.72 -13.83
N ALA A 59 -12.16 -4.59 -13.47
CA ALA A 59 -13.37 -4.54 -12.62
C ALA A 59 -14.56 -5.31 -13.24
N ASN A 60 -14.63 -5.36 -14.57
CA ASN A 60 -15.55 -6.19 -15.33
C ASN A 60 -15.02 -6.42 -16.76
N GLU A 61 -15.71 -7.27 -17.53
CA GLU A 61 -15.36 -7.57 -18.92
C GLU A 61 -15.45 -6.33 -19.85
N CYS A 62 -16.31 -5.35 -19.52
CA CYS A 62 -16.40 -4.10 -20.29
C CYS A 62 -15.12 -3.28 -20.17
N GLU A 63 -14.59 -3.09 -18.95
CA GLU A 63 -13.33 -2.39 -18.70
C GLU A 63 -12.14 -3.07 -19.37
N LEU A 64 -12.16 -4.41 -19.46
CA LEU A 64 -11.17 -5.17 -20.22
C LEU A 64 -11.24 -4.85 -21.71
N LYS A 65 -12.44 -4.87 -22.31
CA LYS A 65 -12.64 -4.55 -23.75
C LYS A 65 -12.32 -3.10 -24.06
N LYS A 66 -12.64 -2.17 -23.15
CA LYS A 66 -12.23 -0.77 -23.25
C LYS A 66 -10.70 -0.65 -23.30
N SER A 67 -10.02 -1.31 -22.36
CA SER A 67 -8.56 -1.30 -22.30
C SER A 67 -7.90 -1.97 -23.51
N ARG A 68 -8.51 -3.03 -24.04
CA ARG A 68 -8.11 -3.69 -25.30
C ARG A 68 -8.10 -2.69 -26.46
N CYS A 69 -9.15 -1.88 -26.57
CA CYS A 69 -9.28 -0.84 -27.58
C CYS A 69 -8.25 0.28 -27.37
N GLU A 70 -8.20 0.88 -26.18
CA GLU A 70 -7.34 2.04 -25.87
C GLU A 70 -5.85 1.72 -26.02
N LYS A 71 -5.42 0.53 -25.58
CA LYS A 71 -4.02 0.10 -25.66
C LYS A 71 -3.63 -0.53 -26.99
N ARG A 72 -4.60 -0.76 -27.89
CA ARG A 72 -4.42 -1.50 -29.16
C ARG A 72 -3.70 -2.84 -28.97
N GLN A 73 -4.08 -3.57 -27.92
CA GLN A 73 -3.48 -4.85 -27.54
C GLN A 73 -4.55 -5.94 -27.52
N ASP A 74 -4.18 -7.16 -27.92
CA ASP A 74 -5.12 -8.29 -27.93
C ASP A 74 -5.24 -8.93 -26.54
N ILE A 75 -5.99 -8.24 -25.67
CA ILE A 75 -6.27 -8.68 -24.30
C ILE A 75 -7.61 -9.42 -24.29
N TYR A 76 -7.64 -10.62 -23.70
CA TYR A 76 -8.83 -11.44 -23.53
C TYR A 76 -8.96 -11.87 -22.06
N VAL A 77 -10.16 -12.30 -21.65
CA VAL A 77 -10.38 -12.85 -20.30
C VAL A 77 -9.63 -14.17 -20.18
N ALA A 78 -8.57 -14.18 -19.37
CA ALA A 78 -7.79 -15.38 -19.07
C ALA A 78 -8.46 -16.23 -17.98
N SER A 79 -9.05 -15.60 -16.97
CA SER A 79 -9.80 -16.29 -15.91
C SER A 79 -10.85 -15.39 -15.27
N GLN A 80 -11.90 -16.01 -14.72
CA GLN A 80 -12.89 -15.32 -13.89
C GLN A 80 -12.29 -15.07 -12.50
N GLY A 81 -12.41 -13.85 -11.98
CA GLY A 81 -11.82 -13.44 -10.70
C GLY A 81 -10.42 -12.82 -10.82
N PRO A 82 -9.65 -12.74 -9.72
CA PRO A 82 -8.36 -12.06 -9.69
C PRO A 82 -7.26 -12.84 -10.43
N CYS A 83 -6.24 -12.14 -10.92
CA CYS A 83 -5.09 -12.76 -11.56
C CYS A 83 -4.21 -13.54 -10.57
N GLN A 84 -3.76 -14.73 -10.98
CA GLN A 84 -2.82 -15.54 -10.22
C GLN A 84 -1.43 -14.90 -10.26
N GLY A 85 -0.97 -14.37 -9.12
CA GLY A 85 0.39 -13.85 -8.97
C GLY A 85 0.50 -12.34 -8.73
N VAL A 86 -0.61 -11.59 -8.74
CA VAL A 86 -0.63 -10.26 -8.16
C VAL A 86 -0.86 -10.42 -6.65
N PRO A 87 -0.01 -9.87 -5.76
CA PRO A 87 -0.41 -9.68 -4.37
C PRO A 87 -1.65 -8.81 -4.43
N THR A 88 -2.82 -9.41 -4.26
CA THR A 88 -4.07 -8.71 -4.10
C THR A 88 -3.84 -7.72 -2.95
N LEU A 89 -3.67 -6.44 -3.28
CA LEU A 89 -3.90 -5.40 -2.30
C LEU A 89 -5.41 -5.49 -2.04
N PRO A 90 -5.85 -5.95 -0.86
CA PRO A 90 -7.26 -6.23 -0.65
C PRO A 90 -8.01 -4.89 -0.68
N SER A 91 -8.88 -4.71 -1.69
CA SER A 91 -9.89 -3.65 -1.76
C SER A 91 -11.05 -3.92 -0.78
N SER A 92 -10.71 -4.37 0.42
CA SER A 92 -11.57 -4.35 1.60
C SER A 92 -10.66 -4.12 2.81
N SER A 93 -10.22 -2.88 3.00
CA SER A 93 -10.12 -2.33 4.35
C SER A 93 -11.55 -2.25 4.91
N PRO A 94 -11.98 -3.32 5.61
CA PRO A 94 -11.95 -3.24 7.06
C PRO A 94 -11.61 -4.60 7.69
N GLU A 95 -10.40 -5.10 7.48
CA GLU A 95 -9.70 -5.76 8.58
C GLU A 95 -8.45 -4.92 8.83
N LEU A 96 -8.66 -3.75 9.44
CA LEU A 96 -7.73 -3.31 10.47
C LEU A 96 -7.51 -4.55 11.33
N LEU A 97 -6.32 -5.15 11.21
CA LEU A 97 -5.85 -6.29 11.97
C LEU A 97 -6.29 -6.07 13.42
N HIS A 98 -7.41 -6.68 13.82
CA HIS A 98 -8.12 -6.26 15.00
C HIS A 98 -7.41 -6.89 16.17
N CYS A 99 -6.37 -6.20 16.63
CA CYS A 99 -5.55 -6.59 17.76
C CYS A 99 -6.34 -6.74 19.06
N SER A 100 -7.55 -6.18 19.08
CA SER A 100 -8.55 -6.44 20.09
C SER A 100 -8.94 -7.94 20.20
N LYS A 101 -8.64 -8.77 19.19
CA LYS A 101 -8.90 -10.21 19.21
C LYS A 101 -7.65 -11.04 19.56
N THR A 102 -6.48 -10.43 19.74
CA THR A 102 -5.25 -11.17 20.04
C THR A 102 -5.07 -11.33 21.56
N VAL A 103 -4.81 -12.56 22.00
CA VAL A 103 -4.54 -12.89 23.41
C VAL A 103 -3.13 -12.45 23.85
N TYR A 104 -2.26 -12.16 22.89
CA TYR A 104 -0.92 -11.61 23.11
C TYR A 104 -1.02 -10.11 23.33
N GLY A 105 -0.38 -9.57 24.38
CA GLY A 105 -0.48 -8.16 24.78
C GLY A 105 0.12 -7.12 23.80
N CYS A 106 0.52 -7.54 22.59
CA CYS A 106 0.87 -6.65 21.48
C CYS A 106 0.47 -7.24 20.13
N CYS A 107 0.17 -6.37 19.19
CA CYS A 107 -0.09 -6.76 17.81
C CYS A 107 1.19 -7.21 17.10
N PRO A 108 1.08 -7.95 15.98
CA PRO A 108 2.24 -8.35 15.16
C PRO A 108 3.07 -7.19 14.62
N ASP A 109 2.51 -5.97 14.55
CA ASP A 109 3.23 -4.74 14.18
C ASP A 109 4.12 -4.16 15.29
N ASN A 110 4.09 -4.73 16.49
CA ASN A 110 4.98 -4.38 17.60
C ASN A 110 4.82 -2.92 18.11
N MET A 111 3.78 -2.20 17.67
CA MET A 111 3.50 -0.82 18.08
C MET A 111 2.11 -0.65 18.69
N THR A 112 1.16 -1.51 18.33
CA THR A 112 -0.25 -1.35 18.69
C THR A 112 -0.64 -2.28 19.86
N LEU A 113 -1.36 -1.76 20.85
CA LEU A 113 -1.76 -2.50 22.08
C LEU A 113 -2.94 -3.47 21.83
N ALA A 114 -2.91 -4.63 22.48
CA ALA A 114 -3.98 -5.65 22.45
C ALA A 114 -4.79 -5.69 23.77
N LEU A 115 -5.89 -6.46 23.80
CA LEU A 115 -6.75 -6.70 24.98
C LEU A 115 -6.17 -7.69 26.02
N GLY A 116 -4.85 -7.96 26.00
CA GLY A 116 -4.19 -8.92 26.90
C GLY A 116 -4.24 -8.53 28.39
N VAL A 117 -4.13 -9.52 29.28
CA VAL A 117 -4.21 -9.34 30.75
C VAL A 117 -3.19 -8.32 31.25
N GLY A 118 -3.65 -7.25 31.90
CA GLY A 118 -2.79 -6.22 32.48
C GLY A 118 -2.05 -5.32 31.48
N SER A 119 -2.45 -5.25 30.20
CA SER A 119 -1.79 -4.44 29.15
C SER A 119 -0.29 -4.72 28.93
N ALA A 120 0.19 -5.89 29.38
CA ALA A 120 1.60 -6.26 29.26
C ALA A 120 1.86 -6.96 27.92
N GLY A 121 2.53 -6.29 26.99
CA GLY A 121 3.04 -6.98 25.81
C GLY A 121 3.68 -6.13 24.72
N CYS A 122 3.37 -4.83 24.60
CA CYS A 122 4.04 -4.03 23.56
C CYS A 122 5.42 -3.54 23.97
N PRO A 123 6.42 -3.60 23.07
CA PRO A 123 7.59 -2.77 23.19
C PRO A 123 7.14 -1.34 22.92
N SER A 124 6.86 -0.65 23.99
CA SER A 124 6.51 0.76 23.97
C SER A 124 7.64 1.52 23.24
N THR A 125 7.34 2.22 22.13
CA THR A 125 8.27 3.15 21.44
C THR A 125 8.48 4.39 22.29
N CYS A 126 8.76 4.19 23.58
CA CYS A 126 9.07 5.28 24.46
C CYS A 126 10.40 5.82 24.00
N HIS A 127 10.38 7.07 23.56
CA HIS A 127 11.60 7.83 23.30
C HIS A 127 12.29 8.18 24.63
N CYS A 128 12.44 7.20 25.51
CA CYS A 128 13.19 7.32 26.74
C CYS A 128 14.61 7.71 26.38
N ASN A 129 15.15 8.68 27.09
CA ASN A 129 16.52 9.09 26.88
C ASN A 129 17.44 7.89 27.20
N PRO A 130 18.25 7.40 26.25
CA PRO A 130 19.05 6.18 26.43
C PRO A 130 20.12 6.34 27.52
N TYR A 131 20.49 7.58 27.86
CA TYR A 131 21.46 7.86 28.92
C TYR A 131 20.79 7.99 30.29
N GLY A 132 19.64 8.67 30.36
CA GLY A 132 18.92 8.96 31.59
C GLY A 132 17.97 7.86 32.07
N SER A 133 17.59 6.92 31.22
CA SER A 133 16.72 5.79 31.54
C SER A 133 17.50 4.47 31.62
N TYR A 134 16.87 3.45 32.22
CA TYR A 134 17.39 2.07 32.20
C TYR A 134 17.12 1.35 30.87
N GLY A 135 16.27 1.88 29.99
CA GLY A 135 15.90 1.29 28.70
C GLY A 135 14.81 2.06 27.96
N GLY A 136 14.41 1.57 26.79
CA GLY A 136 13.37 2.17 25.94
C GLY A 136 11.93 1.86 26.34
N SER A 137 11.71 1.22 27.49
CA SER A 137 10.37 0.83 27.96
C SER A 137 9.80 1.88 28.93
N CYS A 138 8.50 2.13 28.87
CA CYS A 138 7.79 3.03 29.79
C CYS A 138 6.44 2.48 30.24
N ASP A 139 5.89 3.06 31.31
CA ASP A 139 4.56 2.71 31.83
C ASP A 139 3.47 2.89 30.75
N PRO A 140 2.60 1.89 30.50
CA PRO A 140 1.63 1.93 29.42
C PRO A 140 0.47 2.92 29.67
N SER A 141 0.22 3.30 30.92
CA SER A 141 -0.91 4.12 31.34
C SER A 141 -0.55 5.61 31.38
N ILE A 142 0.67 5.92 31.83
CA ILE A 142 1.13 7.30 32.00
C ILE A 142 2.30 7.68 31.09
N GLY A 143 2.94 6.72 30.42
CA GLY A 143 4.07 6.97 29.50
C GLY A 143 5.41 7.26 30.20
N GLN A 144 5.51 7.02 31.51
CA GLN A 144 6.70 7.33 32.30
C GLN A 144 7.80 6.29 32.11
N CYS A 145 8.96 6.73 31.63
CA CYS A 145 10.15 5.89 31.49
C CYS A 145 10.78 5.55 32.85
N SER A 146 11.45 4.40 32.94
CA SER A 146 12.22 4.01 34.12
C SER A 146 13.51 4.81 34.22
N CYS A 147 13.49 5.90 35.00
CA CYS A 147 14.62 6.83 35.14
C CYS A 147 15.68 6.36 36.14
N LYS A 148 16.92 6.73 35.86
CA LYS A 148 18.06 6.55 36.77
C LYS A 148 17.98 7.47 37.99
N PRO A 149 18.71 7.19 39.08
CA PRO A 149 18.69 8.00 40.29
C PRO A 149 18.96 9.50 40.01
N GLY A 150 18.12 10.38 40.55
CA GLY A 150 18.22 11.83 40.35
C GLY A 150 17.87 12.31 38.94
N VAL A 151 17.48 11.42 38.03
CA VAL A 151 16.97 11.73 36.69
C VAL A 151 15.44 11.67 36.71
N GLY A 152 14.78 12.62 36.08
CA GLY A 152 13.33 12.71 36.04
C GLY A 152 12.78 13.20 34.71
N GLY A 153 11.48 13.49 34.71
CA GLY A 153 10.69 13.79 33.52
C GLY A 153 10.14 12.53 32.86
N LEU A 154 9.10 12.69 32.04
CA LEU A 154 8.38 11.58 31.41
C LEU A 154 9.28 10.66 30.58
N LYS A 155 10.34 11.23 29.99
CA LYS A 155 11.31 10.54 29.13
C LYS A 155 12.70 10.40 29.74
N CYS A 156 12.89 10.72 31.02
CA CYS A 156 14.19 10.72 31.70
C CYS A 156 15.23 11.64 31.04
N ASP A 157 14.79 12.82 30.58
CA ASP A 157 15.57 13.77 29.78
C ASP A 157 16.17 14.93 30.61
N ARG A 158 15.90 14.97 31.91
CA ARG A 158 16.37 16.03 32.82
C ARG A 158 16.68 15.50 34.22
N CYS A 159 17.37 16.26 35.07
CA CYS A 159 17.51 15.92 36.48
C CYS A 159 16.23 16.28 37.26
N GLU A 160 15.96 15.57 38.34
CA GLU A 160 14.91 15.95 39.30
C GLU A 160 15.26 17.24 40.06
N PRO A 161 14.27 17.94 40.62
CA PRO A 161 14.52 19.09 41.47
C PRO A 161 15.49 18.75 42.61
N GLY A 162 16.56 19.53 42.76
CA GLY A 162 17.59 19.31 43.76
C GLY A 162 18.79 18.48 43.28
N PHE A 163 18.75 17.94 42.05
CA PHE A 163 19.86 17.25 41.41
C PHE A 163 20.39 18.04 40.20
N TRP A 164 21.66 17.84 39.85
CA TRP A 164 22.34 18.52 38.75
C TRP A 164 23.27 17.59 37.97
N ASN A 165 23.90 18.16 36.94
CA ASN A 165 24.92 17.51 36.11
C ASN A 165 24.44 16.26 35.34
N PHE A 166 23.35 16.39 34.57
CA PHE A 166 22.89 15.34 33.65
C PHE A 166 23.97 14.90 32.65
N ARG A 167 24.84 15.83 32.20
CA ARG A 167 25.96 15.52 31.30
C ARG A 167 26.97 14.55 31.93
N GLY A 168 27.14 14.56 33.25
CA GLY A 168 28.00 13.62 33.97
C GLY A 168 27.62 12.15 33.78
N ILE A 169 26.36 11.86 33.42
CA ILE A 169 25.90 10.51 33.06
C ILE A 169 26.56 10.04 31.74
N ILE A 170 26.75 10.98 30.81
CA ILE A 170 27.30 10.74 29.47
C ILE A 170 28.83 10.75 29.52
N THR A 171 29.43 11.71 30.23
CA THR A 171 30.89 11.95 30.22
C THR A 171 31.66 11.10 31.23
N ASP A 172 31.08 10.85 32.41
CA ASP A 172 31.77 10.23 33.55
C ASP A 172 31.22 8.84 33.89
N ARG A 173 30.34 8.27 33.03
CA ARG A 173 29.59 7.01 33.26
C ARG A 173 28.90 6.95 34.62
N LYS A 174 28.49 8.09 35.18
CA LYS A 174 27.72 8.11 36.42
C LYS A 174 26.36 7.43 36.24
N SER A 175 25.91 6.76 37.28
CA SER A 175 24.64 6.02 37.28
C SER A 175 23.41 6.94 37.28
N GLY A 176 23.55 8.27 37.37
CA GLY A 176 22.46 9.23 37.53
C GLY A 176 22.96 10.67 37.74
N CYS A 177 22.04 11.60 38.00
CA CYS A 177 22.39 12.98 38.39
C CYS A 177 22.93 13.02 39.82
N THR A 178 23.73 14.04 40.15
CA THR A 178 24.32 14.24 41.49
C THR A 178 23.64 15.40 42.20
#